data_AF-A0A523FK17-F1
#
_entry.id   AF-A0A523FK17-F1
#
_cell.length_a   1.000
_cell.length_b   1.000
_cell.length_c   1.000
_cell.angle_alpha   90.00
_cell.angle_beta   90.00
_cell.angle_gamma   90.00
#
_symmetry.space_group_name_H-M   'P 1'
#
loop_
_entity.id
_entity.type
_entity.pdbx_description
1 polymer ?
#
loop_
_entity_poly.entity_id
_entity_poly.type
_entity_poly.pdbx_seq_one_letter_code
_entity_poly.pdbx_strand_id
1 'polypeptide(L)'
;MRRTLLSAALLATVAVLAGCGFTPQGDAVRRAVTEGTARAGDTGLENAEWFLCEAAPVGAVKRRYGADGDMASAYTKLCDRGASAGIVAPAPGSE
;
A
#
# COMPACT_ATOMS: atom_id res chain seq x y z
N MET A 1 37.63 -15.32 -17.53
CA MET A 1 37.12 -14.32 -16.57
C MET A 1 36.46 -13.13 -17.25
N ARG A 2 37.10 -12.46 -18.23
CA ARG A 2 36.52 -11.28 -18.92
C ARG A 2 35.21 -11.56 -19.68
N ARG A 3 35.08 -12.73 -20.32
CA ARG A 3 33.84 -13.18 -21.01
C ARG A 3 32.68 -13.48 -20.06
N THR A 4 32.96 -14.09 -18.90
CA THR A 4 31.93 -14.41 -17.89
C THR A 4 31.36 -13.14 -17.23
N LEU A 5 32.20 -12.12 -17.02
CA LEU A 5 31.76 -10.81 -16.51
C LEU A 5 30.89 -10.05 -17.52
N LEU A 6 31.21 -10.13 -18.82
CA LEU A 6 30.42 -9.51 -19.89
C LEU A 6 29.01 -10.14 -20.00
N SER A 7 28.91 -11.47 -19.92
CA SER A 7 27.61 -12.17 -19.96
C SER A 7 26.74 -11.84 -18.75
N ALA A 8 27.32 -11.79 -17.55
CA ALA A 8 26.60 -11.44 -16.33
C ALA A 8 26.10 -9.98 -16.35
N ALA A 9 26.92 -9.06 -16.85
CA ALA A 9 26.53 -7.66 -17.03
C ALA A 9 25.37 -7.52 -18.01
N LEU A 10 25.40 -8.25 -19.13
CA LEU A 10 24.32 -8.23 -20.13
C LEU A 10 22.99 -8.74 -19.55
N LEU A 11 23.02 -9.85 -18.80
CA LEU A 11 21.85 -10.41 -18.12
C LEU A 11 21.27 -9.44 -17.07
N ALA A 12 22.12 -8.80 -16.28
CA ALA A 12 21.69 -7.78 -15.32
C ALA A 12 21.04 -6.58 -16.02
N THR A 13 21.60 -6.14 -17.15
CA THR A 13 21.05 -5.01 -17.91
C THR A 13 19.66 -5.35 -18.47
N VAL A 14 19.49 -6.55 -19.03
CA VAL A 14 18.19 -7.03 -19.55
C VAL A 14 17.16 -7.18 -18.43
N ALA A 15 17.56 -7.66 -17.25
CA ALA A 15 16.67 -7.77 -16.10
C ALA A 15 16.20 -6.39 -15.59
N VAL A 16 17.09 -5.40 -15.57
CA VAL A 16 16.75 -4.02 -15.21
C VAL A 16 15.81 -3.39 -16.25
N LEU A 17 16.08 -3.58 -17.55
CA LEU A 17 15.20 -3.11 -18.63
C LEU A 17 13.81 -3.76 -18.58
N ALA A 18 13.73 -5.05 -18.25
CA ALA A 18 12.47 -5.75 -18.06
C ALA A 18 11.70 -5.26 -16.82
N GLY A 19 12.40 -4.96 -15.73
CA GLY A 19 11.78 -4.43 -14.50
C GLY A 19 11.29 -2.98 -14.60
N CYS A 20 11.86 -2.19 -15.52
CA CYS A 20 11.46 -0.79 -15.73
C CYS A 20 10.28 -0.60 -16.69
N GLY A 21 9.70 -1.67 -17.25
CA GLY A 21 8.59 -1.58 -18.22
C GLY A 21 9.03 -1.27 -19.65
N PHE A 22 10.27 -1.63 -20.04
CA PHE A 22 10.75 -1.38 -21.42
C PHE A 22 10.37 -2.50 -22.40
N THR A 23 9.64 -3.54 -21.95
CA THR A 23 9.11 -4.63 -22.78
C THR A 23 7.62 -4.85 -22.50
N PRO A 24 6.82 -5.30 -23.49
CA PRO A 24 5.39 -5.57 -23.29
C PRO A 24 5.11 -6.56 -22.14
N GLN A 25 6.01 -7.51 -21.93
CA GLN A 25 5.95 -8.47 -20.81
C GLN A 25 6.28 -7.80 -19.48
N GLY A 26 7.24 -6.87 -19.44
CA GLY A 26 7.59 -6.09 -18.24
C GLY A 26 6.45 -5.16 -17.79
N ASP A 27 5.76 -4.53 -18.73
CA ASP A 27 4.59 -3.69 -18.44
C ASP A 27 3.42 -4.49 -17.84
N ALA A 28 3.16 -5.69 -18.37
CA ALA A 28 2.13 -6.58 -17.84
C ALA A 28 2.43 -7.02 -16.41
N VAL A 29 3.69 -7.38 -16.12
CA VAL A 29 4.13 -7.73 -14.77
C VAL A 29 4.01 -6.53 -13.83
N ARG A 30 4.44 -5.33 -14.27
CA ARG A 30 4.33 -4.11 -13.46
C ARG A 30 2.88 -3.80 -13.11
N ARG A 31 1.95 -3.87 -14.07
CA ARG A 31 0.52 -3.66 -13.81
C ARG A 31 -0.04 -4.69 -12.83
N ALA A 32 0.24 -5.97 -13.02
CA ALA A 32 -0.20 -7.02 -12.12
C ALA A 32 0.33 -6.83 -10.68
N VAL A 33 1.60 -6.42 -10.55
CA VAL A 33 2.18 -6.07 -9.24
C VAL A 33 1.49 -4.84 -8.65
N THR A 34 1.31 -3.77 -9.42
CA THR A 34 0.64 -2.55 -8.94
C THR A 34 -0.78 -2.83 -8.48
N GLU A 35 -1.59 -3.51 -9.28
CA GLU A 35 -2.96 -3.91 -8.94
C GLU A 35 -2.99 -4.84 -7.72
N GLY A 36 -2.08 -5.82 -7.67
CA GLY A 36 -1.94 -6.72 -6.52
C GLY A 36 -1.59 -5.98 -5.24
N THR A 37 -0.66 -5.02 -5.30
CA THR A 37 -0.25 -4.22 -4.15
C THR A 37 -1.33 -3.24 -3.71
N ALA A 38 -2.07 -2.63 -4.64
CA ALA A 38 -3.20 -1.76 -4.33
C ALA A 38 -4.27 -2.55 -3.58
N ARG A 39 -4.69 -3.70 -4.14
CA ARG A 39 -5.68 -4.57 -3.50
C ARG A 39 -5.24 -5.07 -2.12
N ALA A 40 -3.97 -5.47 -1.98
CA ALA A 40 -3.44 -5.90 -0.69
C ALA A 40 -3.39 -4.76 0.33
N GLY A 41 -3.10 -3.53 -0.13
CA GLY A 41 -3.15 -2.33 0.69
C GLY A 41 -4.56 -2.05 1.20
N ASP A 42 -5.55 -2.07 0.30
CA ASP A 42 -6.96 -1.84 0.63
C ASP A 42 -7.46 -2.87 1.65
N THR A 43 -7.24 -4.16 1.40
CA THR A 43 -7.59 -5.23 2.35
C THR A 43 -6.83 -5.11 3.68
N GLY A 44 -5.58 -4.65 3.63
CA GLY A 44 -4.80 -4.37 4.84
C GLY A 44 -5.41 -3.27 5.69
N LEU A 45 -5.85 -2.18 5.06
CA LEU A 45 -6.53 -1.07 5.72
C LEU A 45 -7.87 -1.51 6.32
N GLU A 46 -8.70 -2.22 5.56
CA GLU A 46 -9.98 -2.75 6.05
C GLU A 46 -9.80 -3.63 7.30
N ASN A 47 -8.80 -4.52 7.29
CA ASN A 47 -8.51 -5.38 8.43
C ASN A 47 -7.97 -4.59 9.63
N ALA A 48 -7.13 -3.59 9.38
CA ALA A 48 -6.58 -2.74 10.43
C ALA A 48 -7.68 -1.88 11.09
N GLU A 49 -8.57 -1.30 10.28
CA GLU A 49 -9.73 -0.54 10.75
C GLU A 49 -10.69 -1.41 11.54
N TRP A 50 -11.03 -2.60 11.02
CA TRP A 50 -11.84 -3.56 11.76
C TRP A 50 -11.20 -3.92 13.10
N PHE A 51 -9.89 -4.18 13.13
CA PHE A 51 -9.21 -4.48 14.37
C PHE A 51 -9.27 -3.29 15.34
N LEU A 52 -8.99 -2.09 14.87
CA LEU A 52 -8.97 -0.88 15.69
C LEU A 52 -10.35 -0.51 16.26
N CYS A 53 -11.41 -0.72 15.49
CA CYS A 53 -12.76 -0.28 15.84
C CYS A 53 -13.59 -1.37 16.53
N GLU A 54 -13.36 -2.65 16.20
CA GLU A 54 -14.22 -3.76 16.64
C GLU A 54 -13.50 -4.77 17.54
N ALA A 55 -12.22 -5.06 17.28
CA ALA A 55 -11.52 -6.15 17.96
C ALA A 55 -10.61 -5.70 19.12
N ALA A 56 -10.11 -4.46 19.07
CA ALA A 56 -9.17 -3.95 20.04
C ALA A 56 -9.84 -3.83 21.44
N PRO A 57 -9.18 -4.32 22.50
CA PRO A 57 -9.75 -4.21 23.85
C PRO A 57 -9.83 -2.74 24.27
N VAL A 58 -10.96 -2.34 24.85
CA VAL A 58 -11.25 -0.95 25.25
C VAL A 58 -10.14 -0.33 26.10
N GLY A 59 -9.51 -1.12 26.99
CA GLY A 59 -8.39 -0.64 27.80
C GLY A 59 -7.15 -0.25 26.98
N ALA A 60 -6.84 -0.98 25.91
CA ALA A 60 -5.73 -0.63 25.02
C ALA A 60 -6.06 0.64 24.22
N VAL A 61 -7.29 0.74 23.71
CA VAL A 61 -7.78 1.94 22.99
C VAL A 61 -7.68 3.17 23.89
N LYS A 62 -8.19 3.11 25.12
CA LYS A 62 -8.14 4.24 26.07
C LYS A 62 -6.71 4.67 26.39
N ARG A 63 -5.78 3.73 26.59
CA ARG A 63 -4.37 4.08 26.85
C ARG A 63 -3.68 4.70 25.63
N ARG A 64 -4.02 4.26 24.42
CA ARG A 64 -3.37 4.71 23.18
C ARG A 64 -3.94 6.01 22.63
N TYR A 65 -5.27 6.13 22.62
CA TYR A 65 -6.00 7.22 21.95
C TYR A 65 -6.76 8.12 22.92
N GLY A 66 -7.05 7.66 24.15
CA GLY A 66 -7.86 8.42 25.11
C GLY A 66 -7.09 9.41 25.99
N ALA A 67 -5.76 9.44 25.91
CA ALA A 67 -4.93 10.34 26.71
C ALA A 67 -4.91 11.78 26.18
N ASP A 68 -5.23 11.95 24.89
CA ASP A 68 -5.21 13.22 24.18
C ASP A 68 -6.57 13.44 23.50
N GLY A 69 -7.12 14.65 23.64
CA GLY A 69 -8.46 14.97 23.13
C GLY A 69 -8.55 14.89 21.60
N ASP A 70 -7.48 15.27 20.90
CA ASP A 70 -7.43 15.24 19.45
C ASP A 70 -7.35 13.81 18.93
N MET A 71 -6.51 12.97 19.55
CA MET A 71 -6.41 11.55 19.24
C MET A 71 -7.70 10.80 19.53
N ALA A 72 -8.39 11.13 20.62
CA ALA A 72 -9.69 10.55 20.94
C ALA A 72 -10.74 10.94 19.87
N SER A 73 -10.76 12.22 19.46
CA SER A 73 -11.66 12.71 18.41
C SER A 73 -11.37 12.04 17.06
N ALA A 74 -10.10 11.89 16.69
CA ALA A 74 -9.69 11.22 15.46
C ALA A 74 -10.09 9.74 15.45
N TYR A 75 -9.89 9.04 16.59
CA TYR A 75 -10.33 7.65 16.74
C TYR A 75 -11.85 7.51 16.58
N THR A 76 -12.63 8.39 17.22
CA THR A 76 -14.09 8.40 17.07
C THR A 76 -14.51 8.64 15.62
N LYS A 77 -13.89 9.59 14.91
CA LYS A 77 -14.18 9.86 13.49
C LYS A 77 -13.80 8.70 12.58
N LEU A 78 -12.67 8.03 12.86
CA LEU A 78 -12.21 6.87 12.10
C LEU A 78 -13.20 5.69 12.24
N CYS A 79 -13.71 5.46 13.44
CA CYS A 79 -14.62 4.35 13.72
C CYS A 79 -16.11 4.68 13.52
N ASP A 80 -16.43 5.93 13.21
CA ASP A 80 -17.78 6.34 12.80
C ASP A 80 -17.97 6.00 11.32
N ARG A 81 -18.70 4.91 11.03
CA ARG A 81 -18.85 4.32 9.69
C ARG A 81 -19.53 5.22 8.64
N GLY A 82 -19.83 6.48 8.98
CA GLY A 82 -20.36 7.50 8.08
C GLY A 82 -19.32 8.43 7.43
N ALA A 83 -18.04 8.39 7.84
CA ALA A 83 -17.03 9.37 7.42
C ALA A 83 -16.20 8.99 6.17
N SER A 84 -16.27 7.74 5.71
CA SER A 84 -15.34 7.13 4.74
C SER A 84 -15.54 7.56 3.28
N ALA A 85 -16.56 8.36 2.96
CA ALA A 85 -16.90 8.69 1.57
C ALA A 85 -16.10 9.86 0.96
N GLY A 86 -15.21 10.53 1.72
CA GLY A 86 -14.68 11.84 1.31
C GLY A 86 -13.15 12.05 1.29
N ILE A 87 -12.33 11.09 1.74
CA ILE A 87 -10.90 11.38 2.01
C ILE A 87 -9.99 11.17 0.79
N VAL A 88 -10.41 10.47 -0.26
CA VAL A 88 -9.58 10.23 -1.45
C VAL A 88 -10.26 10.80 -2.70
N ALA A 89 -9.88 12.01 -3.09
CA ALA A 89 -9.98 12.39 -4.49
C ALA A 89 -8.96 11.53 -5.27
N PRO A 90 -9.35 10.77 -6.30
CA PRO A 90 -8.37 10.09 -7.14
C PRO A 90 -7.44 11.12 -7.76
N ALA A 91 -6.12 10.90 -7.67
CA ALA A 91 -5.15 11.70 -8.40
C ALA A 91 -5.53 11.67 -9.90
N PRO A 92 -5.59 12.82 -10.60
CA PRO A 92 -5.89 12.83 -12.03
C PRO A 92 -4.84 12.01 -12.78
N GLY A 93 -5.33 11.13 -13.65
CA GLY A 93 -4.56 10.12 -14.36
C GLY A 93 -3.34 10.66 -15.09
N SER A 94 -2.28 9.86 -15.09
CA SER A 94 -1.19 9.97 -16.06
C SER A 94 -1.62 9.22 -17.33
N GLU A 95 -2.26 9.95 -18.24
CA GLU A 95 -2.35 9.61 -19.67
C GLU A 95 -0.96 9.55 -20.31
#